data_AF-A0A934ZN96-F1
#
_entry.id   AF-A0A934ZN96-F1
#
_cell.length_a   1.000
_cell.length_b   1.000
_cell.length_c   1.000
_cell.angle_alpha   90.00
_cell.angle_beta   90.00
_cell.angle_gamma   90.00
#
_symmetry.space_group_name_H-M   'P 1'
#
loop_
_entity.id
_entity.type
_entity.pdbx_description
1 polymer ?
#
loop_
_entity_poly.entity_id
_entity_poly.type
_entity_poly.pdbx_seq_one_letter_code
_entity_poly.pdbx_strand_id
1 'polypeptide(L)'
;MAVFLLGTAAVKFAYIAELFPSRLRATGIAFSSSFAVTLGQASGPALIGWLADRHGWDFAMFCGGALPLLLAAALYLFLKPLPSGLEVDEVERRLAQ
;
A
#
# COMPACT_ATOMS: atom_id res chain seq x y z
N MET A 1 -14.70 12.15 -8.10
CA MET A 1 -13.86 10.92 -8.07
C MET A 1 -12.37 11.21 -7.97
N ALA A 2 -11.79 12.09 -8.79
CA ALA A 2 -10.34 12.32 -8.80
C ALA A 2 -9.76 12.81 -7.45
N VAL A 3 -10.46 13.68 -6.71
CA VAL A 3 -9.98 14.21 -5.41
C VAL A 3 -9.76 13.11 -4.36
N PHE A 4 -10.64 12.10 -4.27
CA PHE A 4 -10.49 10.99 -3.32
C PHE A 4 -9.31 10.07 -3.68
N LEU A 5 -9.13 9.78 -4.97
CA LEU A 5 -8.02 8.94 -5.45
C LEU A 5 -6.66 9.65 -5.31
N LEU A 6 -6.61 10.96 -5.56
CA LEU A 6 -5.41 11.76 -5.37
C LEU A 6 -5.11 12.02 -3.88
N GLY A 7 -6.14 12.24 -3.06
CA GLY A 7 -5.98 12.46 -1.62
C GLY A 7 -5.43 11.25 -0.89
N THR A 8 -5.94 10.05 -1.19
CA THR A 8 -5.39 8.79 -0.65
C THR A 8 -3.95 8.56 -1.09
N ALA A 9 -3.62 8.86 -2.35
CA ALA A 9 -2.25 8.79 -2.83
C ALA A 9 -1.33 9.74 -2.03
N ALA A 10 -1.70 11.00 -1.88
CA ALA A 10 -0.91 12.01 -1.17
C ALA A 10 -0.61 11.62 0.30
N VAL A 11 -1.63 11.16 1.03
CA VAL A 11 -1.46 10.71 2.42
C VAL A 11 -0.55 9.48 2.49
N LYS A 12 -0.70 8.53 1.56
CA LYS A 12 0.10 7.31 1.52
C LYS A 12 1.58 7.61 1.27
N PHE A 13 1.90 8.54 0.37
CA PHE A 13 3.29 8.93 0.10
C PHE A 13 3.95 9.62 1.29
N ALA A 14 3.23 10.50 1.97
CA ALA A 14 3.72 11.15 3.19
C ALA A 14 4.00 10.12 4.30
N TYR A 15 3.10 9.15 4.48
CA TYR A 15 3.30 8.07 5.44
C TYR A 15 4.52 7.20 5.11
N ILE A 16 4.67 6.79 3.85
CA ILE A 16 5.86 6.04 3.40
C ILE A 16 7.14 6.85 3.63
N ALA A 17 7.10 8.17 3.45
CA ALA A 17 8.23 9.06 3.67
C ALA A 17 8.69 9.11 5.13
N GLU A 18 7.77 8.90 6.09
CA GLU A 18 8.08 8.83 7.53
C GLU A 18 8.74 7.50 7.93
N LEU A 19 8.55 6.42 7.15
CA LEU A 19 9.18 5.11 7.42
C LEU A 19 10.66 5.03 7.02
N PHE A 20 11.14 5.91 6.15
CA PHE A 20 12.51 5.83 5.63
C PHE A 20 13.43 6.90 6.24
N PRO A 21 14.68 6.57 6.61
CA PRO A 21 15.63 7.54 7.13
C PRO A 21 15.97 8.61 6.09
N SER A 22 16.27 9.82 6.56
CA SER A 22 16.45 11.04 5.75
C SER A 22 17.42 10.89 4.57
N ARG A 23 18.45 10.05 4.71
CA ARG A 23 19.45 9.76 3.67
C ARG A 23 18.93 8.92 2.50
N LEU A 24 17.94 8.07 2.73
CA LEU A 24 17.40 7.11 1.74
C LEU A 24 15.94 7.36 1.38
N ARG A 25 15.30 8.35 2.01
CA ARG A 25 13.87 8.64 1.87
C ARG A 25 13.40 8.78 0.42
N ALA A 26 14.13 9.52 -0.43
CA ALA A 26 13.77 9.70 -1.83
C ALA A 26 13.78 8.36 -2.61
N THR A 27 14.82 7.55 -2.42
CA THR A 27 14.94 6.23 -3.07
C THR A 27 13.92 5.24 -2.52
N GLY A 28 13.70 5.21 -1.21
CA GLY A 28 12.73 4.33 -0.56
C GLY A 28 11.29 4.60 -1.01
N ILE A 29 10.89 5.88 -1.06
CA ILE A 29 9.59 6.29 -1.60
C ILE A 29 9.48 5.90 -3.08
N ALA A 30 10.49 6.25 -3.90
CA ALA A 30 10.46 5.98 -5.33
C ALA A 30 10.35 4.48 -5.62
N PHE A 31 11.13 3.64 -4.93
CA PHE A 31 11.09 2.19 -5.08
C PHE A 31 9.75 1.60 -4.62
N SER A 32 9.33 1.90 -3.38
CA SER A 32 8.10 1.34 -2.80
C SER A 32 6.87 1.71 -3.61
N SER A 33 6.79 2.94 -4.08
CA SER A 33 5.67 3.40 -4.89
C SER A 33 5.70 2.87 -6.32
N SER A 34 6.84 2.95 -7.01
CA SER A 34 6.94 2.52 -8.40
C SER A 34 6.76 1.02 -8.51
N PHE A 35 7.32 0.24 -7.59
CA PHE A 35 7.17 -1.21 -7.60
C PHE A 35 5.71 -1.63 -7.38
N ALA A 36 5.06 -1.09 -6.35
CA ALA A 36 3.67 -1.43 -6.03
C ALA A 36 2.70 -1.01 -7.15
N VAL A 37 2.88 0.19 -7.72
CA VAL A 37 2.01 0.70 -8.79
C VAL A 37 2.26 -0.05 -10.10
N THR A 38 3.52 -0.30 -10.46
CA THR A 38 3.86 -0.99 -11.71
C THR A 38 3.37 -2.43 -11.68
N LEU A 39 3.59 -3.14 -10.56
CA LEU A 39 3.07 -4.50 -10.42
C LEU A 39 1.55 -4.52 -10.45
N GLY A 40 0.88 -3.65 -9.68
CA GLY A 40 -0.58 -3.59 -9.66
C GLY A 40 -1.20 -3.28 -11.02
N GLN A 41 -0.63 -2.34 -11.77
CA GLN A 41 -1.12 -2.01 -13.11
C GLN A 41 -0.78 -3.06 -14.17
N ALA A 42 0.37 -3.73 -14.05
CA ALA A 42 0.75 -4.79 -14.99
C ALA A 42 -0.05 -6.08 -14.74
N SER A 43 -0.21 -6.48 -13.48
CA SER A 43 -0.89 -7.74 -13.14
C SER A 43 -2.40 -7.59 -13.01
N GLY A 44 -2.92 -6.41 -12.66
CA GLY A 44 -4.33 -6.19 -12.35
C GLY A 44 -5.28 -6.58 -13.49
N PRO A 45 -5.16 -5.97 -14.69
CA PRO A 45 -6.03 -6.30 -15.81
C PRO A 45 -5.92 -7.77 -16.25
N ALA A 46 -4.71 -8.33 -16.24
CA ALA A 46 -4.47 -9.72 -16.62
C ALA A 46 -5.13 -10.70 -15.64
N LEU A 47 -5.02 -10.46 -14.33
CA LEU A 47 -5.61 -11.31 -13.29
C LEU A 47 -7.13 -11.23 -13.32
N ILE A 48 -7.69 -10.01 -13.42
CA ILE A 48 -9.14 -9.77 -13.44
C ILE A 48 -9.76 -10.32 -14.73
N GLY A 49 -9.12 -10.11 -15.89
CA GLY A 49 -9.59 -10.65 -17.16
C GLY A 49 -9.64 -12.17 -17.16
N TRP A 50 -8.55 -12.82 -16.73
CA TRP A 50 -8.51 -14.28 -16.59
C TRP A 50 -9.57 -14.83 -15.62
N LEU A 51 -9.83 -14.09 -14.54
CA LEU A 51 -10.82 -14.49 -13.55
C LEU A 51 -12.25 -14.32 -14.07
N ALA A 52 -12.49 -13.25 -14.83
CA ALA A 52 -13.76 -12.99 -15.49
C ALA A 52 -14.09 -14.06 -16.54
N ASP A 53 -13.09 -14.49 -17.32
CA ASP A 53 -13.26 -15.53 -18.35
C ASP A 53 -13.65 -16.90 -17.76
N ARG A 54 -13.17 -17.23 -16.55
CA ARG A 54 -13.43 -18.54 -15.93
C ARG A 54 -14.63 -18.59 -14.99
N HIS A 55 -14.85 -17.54 -14.20
CA HIS A 55 -15.83 -17.54 -13.11
C HIS A 55 -16.92 -16.47 -13.28
N GLY A 56 -16.87 -15.72 -14.39
CA GLY A 56 -17.81 -14.62 -14.66
C GLY A 56 -17.40 -13.31 -13.99
N TRP A 57 -18.03 -12.24 -14.45
CA TRP A 57 -17.71 -10.86 -14.06
C TRP A 57 -18.02 -10.56 -12.59
N ASP A 58 -19.05 -11.18 -12.02
CA ASP A 58 -19.44 -10.95 -10.62
C ASP A 58 -18.33 -11.38 -9.65
N PHE A 59 -17.77 -12.56 -9.88
CA PHE A 59 -16.67 -13.08 -9.07
C PHE A 59 -15.38 -12.28 -9.28
N ALA A 60 -15.08 -11.91 -10.53
CA ALA A 60 -13.89 -11.12 -10.85
C ALA A 60 -13.91 -9.74 -10.16
N MET A 61 -15.06 -9.06 -10.15
CA MET A 61 -15.22 -7.78 -9.46
C MET A 61 -15.15 -7.92 -7.95
N PHE A 62 -15.71 -9.00 -7.38
CA PHE A 62 -15.58 -9.28 -5.95
C PHE A 62 -14.11 -9.48 -5.55
N CYS A 63 -13.36 -10.27 -6.32
CA CYS A 63 -11.93 -10.49 -6.08
C CYS A 63 -11.07 -9.24 -6.33
N GLY A 64 -11.43 -8.39 -7.29
CA GLY A 64 -10.70 -7.14 -7.57
C GLY A 64 -10.96 -6.00 -6.58
N GLY A 65 -12.16 -5.97 -5.99
CA GLY A 65 -12.57 -4.88 -5.09
C GLY A 65 -12.65 -5.31 -3.63
N ALA A 66 -13.55 -6.25 -3.32
CA ALA A 66 -13.87 -6.60 -1.93
C ALA A 66 -12.74 -7.38 -1.25
N LEU A 67 -12.11 -8.32 -1.95
CA LEU A 67 -11.02 -9.14 -1.39
C LEU A 67 -9.81 -8.31 -0.90
N PRO A 68 -9.22 -7.39 -1.70
CA PRO A 68 -8.11 -6.56 -1.23
C PRO A 68 -8.53 -5.58 -0.12
N LEU A 69 -9.78 -5.11 -0.10
CA LEU A 69 -10.31 -4.30 1.01
C LEU A 69 -10.38 -5.09 2.32
N LEU A 70 -10.87 -6.33 2.27
CA LEU A 70 -10.91 -7.22 3.44
C LEU A 70 -9.51 -7.56 3.95
N LEU A 71 -8.57 -7.81 3.03
CA LEU A 71 -7.16 -8.02 3.35
C LEU A 71 -6.56 -6.79 4.03
N ALA A 72 -6.82 -5.59 3.51
CA ALA A 72 -6.35 -4.35 4.12
C ALA A 72 -6.96 -4.13 5.51
N ALA A 73 -8.24 -4.42 5.70
CA ALA A 73 -8.90 -4.34 7.00
C ALA A 73 -8.32 -5.34 8.01
N ALA A 74 -8.05 -6.57 7.58
CA ALA A 74 -7.41 -7.58 8.42
C ALA A 74 -5.99 -7.14 8.82
N LEU A 75 -5.17 -6.68 7.86
CA LEU A 75 -3.82 -6.17 8.13
C LEU A 75 -3.84 -4.98 9.09
N TYR A 76 -4.81 -4.07 8.95
CA TYR A 76 -4.98 -2.95 9.86
C TYR A 76 -5.19 -3.40 11.32
N LEU A 77 -5.96 -4.47 11.53
CA LEU A 77 -6.18 -5.03 12.88
C LEU A 77 -4.93 -5.65 13.50
N PHE A 78 -4.00 -6.15 12.68
CA PHE A 78 -2.74 -6.74 13.13
C PHE A 78 -1.58 -5.74 13.22
N LEU A 79 -1.72 -4.55 12.62
CA LEU A 79 -0.70 -3.51 12.68
C LEU A 79 -0.67 -2.89 14.09
N LYS A 80 0.48 -2.98 14.76
CA LYS A 80 0.74 -2.18 15.95
C LYS A 80 0.85 -0.70 15.56
N PRO A 81 0.10 0.21 16.22
CA PRO A 81 0.22 1.63 15.96
C PRO A 81 1.62 2.10 16.36
N LEU A 82 2.44 2.43 15.36
CA LEU A 82 3.74 3.07 15.58
C LEU A 82 3.51 4.59 15.72
N PRO A 83 4.07 5.25 16.75
CA PRO A 83 3.93 6.69 16.90
C PRO A 83 4.58 7.41 15.71
N SER A 84 3.75 8.06 14.90
CA SER A 84 4.19 9.01 13.87
C SER A 84 4.77 10.25 14.56
N GLY A 85 6.01 10.61 14.23
CA GLY A 85 6.69 11.80 14.77
C GLY A 85 8.08 11.59 15.39
N LEU A 86 8.60 10.35 15.48
CA LEU A 86 9.99 10.08 15.85
C LEU A 86 10.83 9.86 14.60
N GLU A 87 12.03 10.44 14.52
CA GLU A 87 12.98 10.02 13.49
C GLU A 87 13.21 8.51 13.58
N VAL A 88 13.28 7.83 12.43
CA VAL A 88 13.46 6.38 12.34
C VAL A 88 14.68 5.91 13.19
N ASP A 89 15.72 6.75 13.29
CA ASP A 89 16.89 6.55 14.14
C ASP A 89 16.56 6.44 15.65
N GLU A 90 15.50 7.11 16.12
CA GLU A 90 15.10 7.13 17.53
C GLU A 90 14.11 6.00 17.88
N VAL A 91 13.35 5.50 16.89
CA VAL A 91 12.56 4.26 17.01
C VAL A 91 13.47 3.05 17.09
N GLU A 92 14.54 3.00 16.27
CA GLU A 92 15.54 1.92 16.30
C GLU A 92 16.29 1.88 17.64
N ARG A 93 16.61 3.05 18.22
CA ARG A 93 17.20 3.17 19.56
C ARG A 93 16.31 2.66 20.68
N ARG A 94 14.99 2.84 20.61
CA ARG A 94 14.03 2.40 21.63
C ARG A 94 13.66 0.92 21.54
N LEU A 95 13.78 0.31 20.36
CA LEU A 95 13.56 -1.14 20.18
C LEU A 95 14.78 -1.98 20.52
N ALA A 96 15.98 -1.37 20.59
CA ALA A 96 17.22 -2.02 21.00
C ALA A 96 17.46 -2.03 22.53
N GLN A 97 16.55 -1.44 23.32
CA GLN A 97 16.53 -1.51 24.79
C GLN A 97 15.43 -2.46 25.27
#